data_AF-A0A7M1S2S1-F1
#
_entry.id   AF-A0A7M1S2S1-F1
#
_cell.length_a   1.000
_cell.length_b   1.000
_cell.length_c   1.000
_cell.angle_alpha   90.00
_cell.angle_beta   90.00
_cell.angle_gamma   90.00
#
_symmetry.space_group_name_H-M   'P 1'
#
loop_
_entity.id
_entity.type
_entity.pdbx_description
1 polymer ?
#
loop_
_entity_poly.entity_id
_entity_poly.type
_entity_poly.pdbx_seq_one_letter_code
_entity_poly.pdbx_strand_id
1 'polypeptide(L)' 'MRKLLREIYGVGILFFYYMKYIILFGWPLLRYGLDYQDNIIIDVLWAYCLLLMVKDIVYKFFLKKQYCEQGSRKDKRSD' A
#
# COMPACT_ATOMS: atom_id res chain seq x y z
N MET A 1 -19.64 8.74 -13.93
CA MET A 1 -19.34 8.58 -12.48
C MET A 1 -18.42 7.40 -12.16
N ARG A 2 -18.70 6.14 -12.55
CA ARG A 2 -17.85 4.98 -12.19
C ARG A 2 -16.40 5.06 -12.72
N LYS A 3 -16.17 5.65 -13.90
CA LYS A 3 -14.82 5.88 -14.44
C LYS A 3 -14.02 6.89 -13.60
N LEU A 4 -14.61 8.04 -13.32
CA LEU A 4 -13.99 9.08 -12.47
C LEU A 4 -13.64 8.56 -11.08
N LEU A 5 -14.54 7.79 -10.44
CA LEU A 5 -14.25 7.17 -9.15
C LEU A 5 -13.06 6.22 -9.24
N ARG A 6 -12.93 5.46 -10.35
CA ARG A 6 -11.82 4.53 -10.56
C ARG A 6 -10.49 5.26 -10.84
N GLU A 7 -10.54 6.38 -11.55
CA GLU A 7 -9.36 7.24 -11.78
C GLU A 7 -8.94 7.97 -10.51
N ILE A 8 -9.86 8.56 -9.76
CA ILE A 8 -9.57 9.21 -8.47
C ILE A 8 -9.04 8.19 -7.47
N TYR A 9 -9.56 6.96 -7.49
CA TYR A 9 -9.06 5.89 -6.62
C TYR A 9 -7.66 5.44 -7.04
N GLY A 10 -7.39 5.31 -8.35
CA GLY A 10 -6.06 4.97 -8.86
C GLY A 10 -5.02 6.05 -8.60
N VAL A 11 -5.36 7.31 -8.87
CA VAL A 11 -4.52 8.48 -8.57
C VAL A 11 -4.33 8.64 -7.06
N GLY A 12 -5.38 8.43 -6.27
CA GLY A 12 -5.31 8.47 -4.81
C GLY A 12 -4.36 7.41 -4.26
N ILE A 13 -4.46 6.17 -4.71
CA ILE A 13 -3.52 5.09 -4.36
C ILE A 13 -2.09 5.47 -4.73
N LEU A 14 -1.85 6.00 -5.93
CA LEU A 14 -0.51 6.39 -6.38
C LEU A 14 0.04 7.57 -5.57
N PHE A 15 -0.81 8.53 -5.24
CA PHE A 15 -0.48 9.66 -4.38
C PHE A 15 -0.13 9.21 -2.97
N PHE A 16 -0.96 8.37 -2.36
CA PHE A 16 -0.68 7.77 -1.06
C PHE A 16 0.59 6.91 -1.09
N TYR A 17 0.87 6.21 -2.20
CA TYR A 17 2.10 5.42 -2.36
C TYR A 17 3.36 6.29 -2.27
N TYR A 18 3.33 7.49 -2.86
CA TYR A 18 4.45 8.43 -2.84
C TYR A 18 4.54 9.18 -1.50
N MET A 19 3.40 9.62 -0.97
CA MET A 19 3.31 10.36 0.29
C MET A 19 3.48 9.48 1.53
N LYS A 20 3.37 8.15 1.39
CA LYS A 20 3.50 7.18 2.47
C LYS A 20 4.70 7.46 3.38
N TYR A 21 5.87 7.67 2.80
CA TYR A 21 7.11 7.87 3.56
C TYR A 21 7.13 9.22 4.27
N ILE A 22 6.60 10.26 3.63
CA ILE A 22 6.48 11.60 4.20
C ILE A 22 5.51 11.56 5.39
N ILE A 23 4.40 10.82 5.31
CA ILE A 23 3.44 10.71 6.42
C ILE A 23 4.01 9.80 7.52
N LEU A 24 4.69 8.69 7.16
CA LEU A 24 5.30 7.77 8.14
C LEU A 24 6.43 8.38 8.95
N PHE A 25 7.29 9.19 8.32
CA PHE A 25 8.38 9.88 9.01
C PHE A 25 7.98 11.27 9.50
N GLY A 26 7.12 11.96 8.77
CA GLY A 26 6.63 13.28 9.14
C GLY A 26 5.80 13.23 10.40
N TRP A 27 4.96 12.20 10.61
CA TRP A 27 4.16 12.12 11.83
C TRP A 27 4.99 12.02 13.12
N PRO A 28 5.96 11.09 13.27
CA PRO A 28 6.85 11.09 14.43
C PRO A 28 7.74 12.33 14.48
N LEU A 29 8.18 12.88 13.34
CA LEU A 29 8.98 14.11 13.32
C LEU A 29 8.20 15.32 13.87
N LEU A 30 6.92 15.47 13.49
CA LEU A 30 6.05 16.52 14.01
C LEU A 30 5.70 16.29 15.48
N ARG A 31 5.48 15.03 15.89
CA ARG A 31 5.16 14.66 17.26
C ARG A 31 6.31 14.91 18.23
N TYR A 32 7.52 14.46 17.88
CA TYR A 32 8.70 14.55 18.75
C TYR A 32 9.51 15.84 18.57
N GLY A 33 9.45 16.48 17.40
CA GLY A 33 10.25 17.66 17.09
C GLY A 33 9.55 18.99 17.30
N LEU A 34 8.21 19.03 17.24
CA LEU A 34 7.44 20.28 17.26
C LEU A 34 6.27 20.30 18.27
N ASP A 35 6.08 19.24 19.06
CA ASP A 35 4.94 19.05 19.98
C ASP A 35 3.60 19.39 19.30
N TYR A 36 3.47 18.98 18.03
CA TYR A 36 2.33 19.37 17.21
C TYR A 36 1.06 18.68 17.72
N GLN A 37 -0.01 19.47 17.85
CA GLN A 37 -1.28 19.05 18.44
C GLN A 37 -1.83 17.77 17.77
N ASP A 38 -2.45 16.92 18.59
CA ASP A 38 -2.98 15.62 18.19
C ASP A 38 -4.12 15.75 17.16
N ASN A 39 -3.73 15.73 15.89
CA ASN A 39 -4.67 15.77 14.79
C ASN A 39 -5.05 14.35 14.37
N ILE A 40 -6.23 13.91 14.81
CA ILE A 40 -6.91 12.67 14.41
C ILE A 40 -6.93 12.46 12.89
N ILE A 41 -7.00 13.55 12.12
CA ILE A 41 -6.97 13.50 10.65
C ILE A 41 -5.68 12.83 10.14
N ILE A 42 -4.52 13.20 10.70
CA ILE A 42 -3.24 12.65 10.24
C ILE A 42 -3.07 11.21 10.74
N ASP A 43 -3.58 10.90 11.93
CA ASP A 43 -3.58 9.54 12.47
C ASP A 43 -4.40 8.57 11.59
N VAL A 44 -5.62 8.98 11.20
CA VAL A 44 -6.46 8.21 10.28
C VAL A 44 -5.84 8.11 8.89
N LEU A 45 -5.21 9.18 8.39
CA LEU A 45 -4.54 9.19 7.09
C LEU A 45 -3.31 8.24 7.08
N TRP A 46 -2.57 8.21 8.18
CA TRP A 46 -1.45 7.30 8.40
C TRP A 46 -1.93 5.84 8.48
N ALA A 47 -2.97 5.57 9.27
CA ALA A 47 -3.58 4.24 9.37
C ALA A 47 -4.12 3.75 8.01
N TYR A 48 -4.71 4.65 7.22
CA TYR A 48 -5.17 4.34 5.86
C TYR A 48 -4.01 3.97 4.93
N CYS A 49 -2.90 4.73 4.96
CA CYS A 49 -1.67 4.37 4.24
C CYS A 49 -1.13 2.98 4.63
N LEU A 50 -1.19 2.64 5.91
CA LEU A 50 -0.74 1.34 6.44
C LEU A 50 -1.63 0.21 5.90
N LEU A 51 -2.95 0.40 5.91
CA LEU A 51 -3.91 -0.55 5.35
C LEU A 51 -3.70 -0.77 3.85
N LEU A 52 -3.46 0.30 3.08
CA LEU A 52 -3.13 0.20 1.65
C LEU A 52 -1.87 -0.62 1.42
N MET A 53 -0.83 -0.38 2.21
CA MET A 53 0.44 -1.07 2.08
C MET A 53 0.31 -2.58 2.41
N VAL A 54 -0.45 -2.93 3.45
CA VAL A 54 -0.76 -4.32 3.78
C VAL A 54 -1.53 -4.97 2.64
N LYS A 55 -2.54 -4.29 2.08
CA LYS A 55 -3.30 -4.81 0.94
C LYS A 55 -2.41 -5.08 -0.26
N ASP A 56 -1.48 -4.19 -0.58
CA ASP A 56 -0.54 -4.33 -1.70
C ASP A 56 0.43 -5.50 -1.49
N ILE A 57 0.98 -5.65 -0.27
CA ILE A 57 1.83 -6.78 0.10
C ILE A 57 1.04 -8.08 0.00
N VAL A 58 -0.15 -8.16 0.59
CA VAL A 58 -1.01 -9.35 0.52
C VAL A 58 -1.33 -9.71 -0.93
N TYR A 59 -1.66 -8.72 -1.77
CA TYR A 59 -1.93 -8.96 -3.18
C TYR A 59 -0.69 -9.48 -3.92
N LYS A 60 0.47 -8.87 -3.73
CA LYS A 60 1.74 -9.34 -4.30
C LYS A 60 2.13 -10.73 -3.79
N PHE A 61 1.91 -11.03 -2.51
CA PHE A 61 2.25 -12.31 -1.90
C PHE A 61 1.32 -13.44 -2.40
N PHE A 62 0.01 -13.17 -2.48
CA PHE A 62 -0.97 -14.11 -3.04
C PHE A 62 -0.75 -14.35 -4.53
N LEU A 63 -0.48 -13.31 -5.33
CA LEU A 63 -0.16 -13.48 -6.75
C LEU A 63 1.16 -14.23 -6.98
N LYS A 64 2.19 -14.02 -6.15
CA LYS A 64 3.43 -14.80 -6.22
C LYS A 64 3.18 -16.30 -5.99
N LYS A 65 2.21 -16.66 -5.15
CA LYS A 65 1.89 -18.06 -4.87
C LYS A 65 1.41 -18.80 -6.13
N GLN A 66 0.66 -18.14 -7.02
CA GLN A 66 0.17 -18.78 -8.25
C GLN A 66 1.25 -19.04 -9.30
N TYR A 67 2.30 -18.20 -9.39
CA TYR A 67 3.38 -18.43 -10.35
C TYR A 67 4.30 -19.58 -9.94
N CYS A 68 4.45 -19.85 -8.64
CA CYS A 68 5.30 -20.95 -8.16
C CYS A 68 4.67 -22.34 -8.36
N GLU A 69 3.34 -22.45 -8.44
CA GLU A 69 2.67 -23.72 -8.74
C GLU A 69 2.71 -24.12 -10.23
N GLN A 70 2.75 -23.16 -11.16
CA GLN A 70 2.79 -23.49 -12.60
C GLN A 70 4.18 -23.87 -13.11
N GLY A 71 5.25 -23.36 -12.47
CA GLY A 71 6.63 -23.68 -12.87
C GLY A 71 7.01 -25.15 -12.62
N SER A 72 6.50 -25.76 -11.55
CA SER A 72 6.86 -27.14 -11.18
C SER A 72 6.17 -28.22 -12.05
N ARG A 73 5.14 -27.86 -12.82
CA ARG A 73 4.38 -28.83 -13.63
C ARG A 73 4.86 -28.94 -15.09
N LYS A 74 5.68 -28.00 -15.57
CA LYS A 74 6.23 -28.04 -16.94
C LYS A 74 7.52 -28.86 -17.08
N ASP A 75 8.17 -29.19 -15.97
CA ASP A 75 9.42 -29.95 -15.97
C ASP A 75 9.21 -31.48 -16.11
N LYS A 76 8.01 -31.99 -15.79
CA LYS A 76 7.71 -33.44 -15.79
C LYS A 76 7.04 -33.96 -17.08
N ARG A 77 7.10 -33.23 -18.19
CA ARG A 77 6.52 -33.68 -19.48
C ARG A 77 7.50 -33.55 -20.65
N SER A 78 8.79 -33.62 -20.34
CA SER A 78 9.87 -33.68 -21.32
C SER A 78 10.87 -34.76 -20.90
N ASP A 79 10.35 -35.94 -20.59
CA ASP A 79 11.09 -37.21 -20.62
C ASP A 79 10.17 -38.25 -21.27
#